data_AF-A0A7S3G7A6-F1
#
_entry.id   AF-A0A7S3G7A6-F1
#
_cell.length_a   1.000
_cell.length_b   1.000
_cell.length_c   1.000
_cell.angle_alpha   90.00
_cell.angle_beta   90.00
_cell.angle_gamma   90.00
#
_symmetry.space_group_name_H-M   'P 1'
#
loop_
_entity.id
_entity.type
_entity.pdbx_description
1 polymer ?
#
loop_
_entity_poly.entity_id
_entity_poly.type
_entity_poly.pdbx_seq_one_letter_code
_entity_poly.pdbx_strand_id
1 'polypeptide(L)'
;MVGKVELEFLGTASGKPSTSRNVSSLALKNADGSVWLFDAGEGTQHQLLKASVKAKRVNRIFVTHLHGDHIFGLPGLLCSVGGAIASASAADDKEEDECSRQKDPPNGLIEIIGPQGIRNFLRSSLSLSMSKLPFRLRIRELIGVSALCEAMLASKMQQAGVTRAGTTTVKSGGGETVRATFPVLDAVNPLSLLPLPKLYEEEPYGPLLSGSAAGSPRPSSGGYKHHPCPSSSLFDILPHNGVWTIPPFDDSLCAAKLREGGGDRQSSPPPSGRDIAAAEFQVQAGPLLHTVPCVGYVLQEPDRPGKLDGAAVMPFLKKNEKALREAGVAQPMSLMRNLKCGETLNLPDGTVLRPQDFVAPDIKGRRVSILGDTYEPRGMLSLVRNSDVLVHEATNACLSEDLGPALLAALQEAKTVKEMAAAVRQKQGREEDVEHVARAHGHSTVRMAARFAKEAGVRTLLLNHFSSRYTAGDTDEYTEVMSEIVQQAREEL
;
A
#
# COMPACT_ATOMS: atom_id res chain seq x y z
N MET A 1 16.96 18.01 8.49
CA MET A 1 16.73 17.70 7.06
C MET A 1 15.45 16.89 6.98
N VAL A 2 14.48 17.26 6.14
CA VAL A 2 13.30 16.42 5.92
C VAL A 2 13.78 15.20 5.13
N GLY A 3 13.58 13.99 5.66
CA GLY A 3 14.01 12.77 4.98
C GLY A 3 13.36 12.62 3.61
N LYS A 4 14.03 11.91 2.71
CA LYS A 4 13.54 11.64 1.36
C LYS A 4 12.48 10.54 1.40
N VAL A 5 11.42 10.71 0.61
CA VAL A 5 10.45 9.63 0.34
C VAL A 5 10.94 8.83 -0.85
N GLU A 6 11.02 7.51 -0.72
CA GLU A 6 11.62 6.61 -1.72
C GLU A 6 10.74 5.37 -1.92
N LEU A 7 10.60 4.95 -3.18
CA LEU A 7 10.00 3.68 -3.55
C LEU A 7 11.12 2.68 -3.86
N GLU A 8 11.08 1.50 -3.25
CA GLU A 8 12.03 0.41 -3.45
C GLU A 8 11.28 -0.89 -3.76
N PHE A 9 11.43 -1.42 -4.97
CA PHE A 9 10.80 -2.67 -5.38
C PHE A 9 11.55 -3.85 -4.79
N LEU A 10 10.86 -4.66 -3.98
CA LEU A 10 11.42 -5.87 -3.37
C LEU A 10 11.15 -7.09 -4.25
N GLY A 11 10.07 -7.07 -5.03
CA GLY A 11 9.78 -8.04 -6.07
C GLY A 11 8.81 -7.50 -7.11
N THR A 12 9.00 -7.97 -8.34
CA THR A 12 8.35 -7.45 -9.55
C THR A 12 7.87 -8.54 -10.50
N ALA A 13 7.90 -9.82 -10.07
CA ALA A 13 7.41 -10.95 -10.85
C ALA A 13 5.92 -11.18 -10.62
N SER A 14 5.25 -11.66 -11.67
CA SER A 14 3.86 -12.11 -11.62
C SER A 14 3.73 -13.60 -11.34
N GLY A 15 2.82 -13.96 -10.43
CA GLY A 15 2.34 -15.32 -10.15
C GLY A 15 3.32 -16.20 -9.37
N LYS A 16 4.61 -16.21 -9.75
CA LYS A 16 5.64 -17.04 -9.12
C LYS A 16 7.01 -16.37 -9.13
N PRO A 17 7.88 -16.69 -8.15
CA PRO A 17 9.24 -16.15 -8.15
C PRO A 17 10.07 -16.79 -9.28
N SER A 18 11.12 -16.08 -9.66
CA SER A 18 12.16 -16.54 -10.58
C SER A 18 13.53 -16.29 -9.95
N THR A 19 14.59 -16.76 -10.60
CA THR A 19 15.98 -16.50 -10.16
C THR A 19 16.34 -15.00 -10.20
N SER A 20 15.65 -14.22 -11.02
CA SER A 20 15.96 -12.80 -11.27
C SER A 20 14.94 -11.82 -10.70
N ARG A 21 13.69 -12.24 -10.48
CA ARG A 21 12.63 -11.44 -9.88
C ARG A 21 11.87 -12.24 -8.83
N ASN A 22 11.74 -11.68 -7.63
CA ASN A 22 10.80 -12.19 -6.63
C ASN A 22 9.37 -11.71 -6.92
N VAL A 23 8.37 -12.36 -6.32
CA VAL A 23 6.95 -11.97 -6.38
C VAL A 23 6.66 -10.62 -5.71
N SER A 24 5.48 -10.07 -5.99
CA SER A 24 5.02 -8.73 -5.61
C SER A 24 5.33 -8.31 -4.18
N SER A 25 6.16 -7.26 -4.07
CA SER A 25 6.25 -6.42 -2.87
C SER A 25 6.98 -5.11 -3.19
N LEU A 26 6.41 -4.00 -2.73
CA LEU A 26 6.94 -2.65 -2.91
C LEU A 26 7.07 -1.96 -1.54
N ALA A 27 8.24 -1.42 -1.24
CA ALA A 27 8.48 -0.64 -0.04
C ALA A 27 8.41 0.87 -0.35
N LEU A 28 7.62 1.59 0.45
CA LEU A 28 7.65 3.05 0.55
C LEU A 28 8.37 3.43 1.84
N LYS A 29 9.53 4.07 1.69
CA LYS A 29 10.26 4.65 2.81
C LYS A 29 9.81 6.10 2.98
N ASN A 30 9.25 6.40 4.15
CA ASN A 30 8.76 7.73 4.50
C ASN A 30 9.89 8.67 4.93
N ALA A 31 9.59 9.97 4.98
CA ALA A 31 10.54 11.00 5.39
C ALA A 31 11.02 10.85 6.84
N ASP A 32 10.22 10.22 7.70
CA ASP A 32 10.58 9.87 9.09
C ASP A 32 11.35 8.54 9.19
N GLY A 33 11.61 7.88 8.05
CA GLY A 33 12.28 6.59 7.94
C GLY A 33 11.42 5.39 8.34
N SER A 34 10.12 5.55 8.60
CA SER A 34 9.19 4.42 8.65
C SER A 34 9.05 3.79 7.26
N VAL A 35 8.71 2.51 7.22
CA VAL A 35 8.58 1.75 5.97
C VAL A 35 7.17 1.19 5.87
N TRP A 36 6.50 1.48 4.76
CA TRP A 36 5.22 0.88 4.40
C TRP A 36 5.44 -0.13 3.29
N LEU A 37 4.79 -1.28 3.39
CA LEU A 37 4.82 -2.30 2.33
C LEU A 37 3.50 -2.32 1.59
N PHE A 38 3.57 -2.48 0.27
CA PHE A 38 2.44 -2.76 -0.61
C PHE A 38 2.66 -4.16 -1.17
N ASP A 39 1.79 -5.07 -0.75
CA ASP A 39 1.92 -6.52 -0.86
C ASP A 39 3.19 -7.09 -0.22
N ALA A 40 3.11 -8.37 0.13
CA ALA A 40 4.20 -9.12 0.72
C ALA A 40 4.09 -10.58 0.29
N GLY A 41 4.38 -10.82 -0.99
CA GLY A 41 4.51 -12.15 -1.56
C GLY A 41 5.60 -12.98 -0.87
N GLU A 42 5.59 -14.28 -1.14
CA GLU A 42 6.61 -15.20 -0.62
C GLU A 42 8.02 -14.67 -0.85
N GLY A 43 8.89 -14.80 0.15
CA GLY A 43 10.27 -14.33 0.04
C GLY A 43 10.49 -12.84 0.30
N THR A 44 9.45 -12.01 0.50
CA THR A 44 9.58 -10.57 0.80
C THR A 44 10.57 -10.29 1.94
N GLN A 45 10.53 -11.07 3.01
CA GLN A 45 11.48 -10.95 4.12
C GLN A 45 12.95 -11.17 3.71
N HIS A 46 13.21 -12.08 2.78
CA HIS A 46 14.55 -12.34 2.26
C HIS A 46 15.02 -11.19 1.37
N GLN A 47 14.10 -10.57 0.63
CA GLN A 47 14.39 -9.38 -0.17
C GLN A 47 14.69 -8.17 0.71
N LEU A 48 13.99 -8.00 1.84
CA LEU A 48 14.31 -6.98 2.84
C LEU A 48 15.70 -7.12 3.47
N LEU A 49 16.28 -8.33 3.53
CA LEU A 49 17.66 -8.50 4.01
C LEU A 49 18.69 -7.91 3.05
N LYS A 50 18.35 -7.85 1.75
CA LYS A 50 19.21 -7.31 0.68
C LYS A 50 18.92 -5.83 0.40
N ALA A 51 17.75 -5.35 0.82
CA ALA A 51 17.25 -4.02 0.54
C ALA A 51 17.94 -2.92 1.38
N SER A 52 17.79 -1.68 0.91
CA SER A 52 18.22 -0.49 1.65
C SER A 52 17.32 -0.23 2.86
N VAL A 53 16.02 -0.49 2.71
CA VAL A 53 15.02 -0.43 3.79
C VAL A 53 15.23 -1.53 4.83
N LYS A 54 14.93 -1.23 6.09
CA LYS A 54 15.13 -2.17 7.20
C LYS A 54 13.79 -2.74 7.66
N ALA A 55 13.72 -4.08 7.77
CA ALA A 55 12.53 -4.79 8.23
C ALA A 55 11.98 -4.26 9.57
N LYS A 56 12.86 -3.90 10.52
CA LYS A 56 12.46 -3.32 11.83
C LYS A 56 11.75 -1.97 11.76
N ARG A 57 11.76 -1.30 10.59
CA ARG A 57 11.09 -0.01 10.36
C ARG A 57 9.72 -0.19 9.71
N VAL A 58 9.33 -1.42 9.36
CA VAL A 58 8.00 -1.72 8.81
C VAL A 58 6.95 -1.53 9.90
N ASN A 59 5.97 -0.65 9.66
CA ASN A 59 4.86 -0.38 10.59
C ASN A 59 3.48 -0.46 9.94
N ARG A 60 3.37 -0.34 8.61
CA ARG A 60 2.13 -0.55 7.86
C ARG A 60 2.35 -1.47 6.66
N ILE A 61 1.39 -2.36 6.41
CA ILE A 61 1.37 -3.23 5.24
C ILE A 61 0.00 -3.14 4.60
N PHE A 62 -0.05 -2.83 3.31
CA PHE A 62 -1.24 -2.73 2.50
C PHE A 62 -1.29 -3.91 1.54
N VAL A 63 -2.38 -4.66 1.54
CA VAL A 63 -2.59 -5.83 0.69
C VAL A 63 -3.61 -5.47 -0.39
N THR A 64 -3.28 -5.71 -1.65
CA THR A 64 -4.15 -5.40 -2.79
C THR A 64 -5.23 -6.46 -2.98
N HIS A 65 -4.87 -7.74 -2.91
CA HIS A 65 -5.77 -8.88 -3.03
C HIS A 65 -5.16 -10.14 -2.40
N LEU A 66 -5.92 -11.24 -2.37
CA LEU A 66 -5.57 -12.45 -1.61
C LEU A 66 -4.94 -13.57 -2.45
N HIS A 67 -4.30 -13.27 -3.57
CA HIS A 67 -3.45 -14.25 -4.25
C HIS A 67 -2.14 -14.48 -3.49
N GLY A 68 -1.62 -15.71 -3.62
CA GLY A 68 -0.49 -16.18 -2.83
C GLY A 68 0.80 -15.39 -3.05
N ASP A 69 1.06 -14.99 -4.28
CA ASP A 69 2.19 -14.15 -4.67
C ASP A 69 2.12 -12.71 -4.16
N HIS A 70 1.03 -12.33 -3.48
CA HIS A 70 0.88 -11.04 -2.78
C HIS A 70 0.82 -11.19 -1.25
N ILE A 71 0.50 -12.38 -0.70
CA ILE A 71 0.25 -12.54 0.75
C ILE A 71 1.03 -13.65 1.46
N PHE A 72 1.58 -14.64 0.74
CA PHE A 72 2.21 -15.82 1.39
C PHE A 72 3.48 -15.48 2.17
N GLY A 73 4.10 -14.33 1.90
CA GLY A 73 5.23 -13.84 2.69
C GLY A 73 4.85 -13.23 4.04
N LEU A 74 3.58 -12.87 4.26
CA LEU A 74 3.16 -12.14 5.46
C LEU A 74 3.42 -12.92 6.77
N PRO A 75 3.04 -14.21 6.91
CA PRO A 75 3.27 -14.93 8.17
C PRO A 75 4.76 -14.99 8.53
N GLY A 76 5.62 -15.32 7.56
CA GLY A 76 7.07 -15.35 7.74
C GLY A 76 7.63 -13.97 8.10
N LEU A 77 7.26 -12.94 7.33
CA LEU A 77 7.69 -11.57 7.54
C LEU A 77 7.37 -11.08 8.96
N LEU A 78 6.16 -11.33 9.46
CA LEU A 78 5.77 -10.92 10.81
C LEU A 78 6.63 -11.60 11.89
N CYS A 79 6.92 -12.90 11.73
CA CYS A 79 7.80 -13.63 12.64
C CYS A 79 9.23 -13.08 12.61
N SER A 80 9.78 -12.79 11.42
CA SER A 80 11.15 -12.27 11.28
C SER A 80 11.29 -10.82 11.75
N VAL A 81 10.32 -9.95 11.47
CA VAL A 81 10.29 -8.58 12.02
C VAL A 81 10.20 -8.65 13.55
N GLY A 82 9.42 -9.59 14.09
CA GLY A 82 9.33 -9.84 15.52
C GLY A 82 10.66 -10.20 16.15
N GLY A 83 11.37 -11.17 15.56
CA GLY A 83 12.72 -11.53 15.98
C GLY A 83 13.68 -10.34 15.98
N ALA A 84 13.65 -9.53 14.92
CA ALA A 84 14.50 -8.34 14.80
C ALA A 84 14.20 -7.28 15.88
N ILE A 85 12.92 -7.06 16.20
CA ILE A 85 12.49 -6.13 17.26
C ILE A 85 12.94 -6.64 18.64
N ALA A 86 12.70 -7.93 18.93
CA ALA A 86 13.08 -8.55 20.21
C ALA A 86 14.61 -8.55 20.43
N SER A 87 15.39 -8.78 19.38
CA SER A 87 16.86 -8.74 19.46
C SER A 87 17.41 -7.33 19.69
N ALA A 88 16.72 -6.29 19.19
CA ALA A 88 17.13 -4.91 19.37
C ALA A 88 16.88 -4.44 20.82
N SER A 89 15.79 -4.88 21.45
CA SER A 89 15.50 -4.56 22.85
C SER A 89 16.44 -5.25 23.85
N ALA A 90 17.02 -6.41 23.50
CA ALA A 90 17.94 -7.14 24.38
C ALA A 90 19.40 -6.65 24.30
N ALA A 91 19.75 -5.84 23.29
CA ALA A 91 21.11 -5.33 23.10
C ALA A 91 21.36 -3.99 23.84
N ASP A 92 20.31 -3.33 24.33
CA ASP A 92 20.37 -2.06 25.05
C ASP A 92 20.45 -2.23 26.59
N ASP A 93 20.55 -3.45 27.11
CA ASP A 93 20.73 -3.76 28.54
C ASP A 93 22.18 -3.55 29.04
N LYS A 94 22.78 -2.39 28.74
CA LYS A 94 23.97 -1.91 29.46
C LYS A 94 23.55 -0.77 30.38
N GLU A 95 23.50 -1.08 31.68
CA GLU A 95 23.39 -0.22 32.87
C GLU A 95 23.28 1.29 32.61
N GLU A 96 22.06 1.81 32.44
CA GLU A 96 21.76 3.23 32.64
C GLU A 96 20.44 3.43 33.42
N ASP A 97 20.61 3.92 34.65
CA ASP A 97 19.74 4.66 35.57
C ASP A 97 18.20 4.49 35.56
N GLU A 98 17.67 4.16 36.74
CA GLU A 98 16.30 3.75 37.07
C GLU A 98 15.19 4.84 36.94
N CYS A 99 15.40 5.91 36.16
CA CYS A 99 14.42 7.01 36.04
C CYS A 99 13.85 7.23 34.62
N SER A 100 14.24 6.40 33.64
CA SER A 100 13.81 6.57 32.23
C SER A 100 12.90 5.45 31.70
N ARG A 101 11.90 5.02 32.48
CA ARG A 101 10.86 4.09 32.00
C ARG A 101 9.86 4.77 31.05
N GLN A 102 10.28 5.04 29.80
CA GLN A 102 9.39 5.04 28.63
C GLN A 102 10.19 5.11 27.33
N LYS A 103 10.71 3.96 26.87
CA LYS A 103 11.07 3.79 25.47
C LYS A 103 10.45 2.48 25.00
N ASP A 104 9.19 2.56 24.59
CA ASP A 104 8.61 1.52 23.73
C ASP A 104 9.56 1.31 22.54
N PRO A 105 9.73 0.06 22.04
CA PRO A 105 10.46 -0.16 20.80
C PRO A 105 9.79 0.69 19.70
N PRO A 106 10.56 1.21 18.73
CA PRO A 106 10.06 2.21 17.77
C PRO A 106 8.80 1.77 16.99
N ASN A 107 8.50 0.47 16.93
CA ASN A 107 7.34 -0.09 16.24
C ASN A 107 6.55 -1.10 17.13
N GLY A 108 6.10 -0.68 18.31
CA GLY A 108 5.24 -1.51 19.19
C GLY A 108 3.89 -1.94 18.59
N LEU A 109 3.60 -1.51 17.36
CA LEU A 109 2.41 -1.80 16.56
C LEU A 109 2.78 -1.97 15.07
N ILE A 110 2.32 -3.06 14.45
CA ILE A 110 2.26 -3.23 12.99
C ILE A 110 0.78 -3.28 12.58
N GLU A 111 0.42 -2.49 11.59
CA GLU A 111 -0.92 -2.44 11.04
C GLU A 111 -0.97 -3.05 9.63
N ILE A 112 -1.91 -3.96 9.41
CA ILE A 112 -2.16 -4.59 8.11
C ILE A 112 -3.55 -4.18 7.63
N ILE A 113 -3.62 -3.67 6.40
CA ILE A 113 -4.84 -3.22 5.74
C ILE A 113 -5.01 -4.06 4.47
N GLY A 114 -6.16 -4.66 4.26
CA GLY A 114 -6.41 -5.45 3.05
C GLY A 114 -7.85 -5.95 2.93
N PRO A 115 -8.19 -6.67 1.85
CA PRO A 115 -9.53 -7.22 1.66
C PRO A 115 -9.94 -8.21 2.75
N GLN A 116 -11.25 -8.41 2.89
CA GLN A 116 -11.82 -9.42 3.79
C GLN A 116 -11.23 -10.81 3.52
N GLY A 117 -10.76 -11.47 4.58
CA GLY A 117 -10.09 -12.78 4.54
C GLY A 117 -8.66 -12.71 5.04
N ILE A 118 -7.99 -11.56 4.92
CA ILE A 118 -6.60 -11.40 5.38
C ILE A 118 -6.45 -11.64 6.88
N ARG A 119 -7.46 -11.28 7.68
CA ARG A 119 -7.46 -11.52 9.12
C ARG A 119 -7.48 -13.01 9.44
N ASN A 120 -8.34 -13.76 8.74
CA ASN A 120 -8.46 -15.19 8.95
C ASN A 120 -7.17 -15.89 8.53
N PHE A 121 -6.63 -15.56 7.35
CA PHE A 121 -5.36 -16.08 6.87
C PHE A 121 -4.25 -15.92 7.90
N LEU A 122 -4.01 -14.70 8.39
CA LEU A 122 -2.94 -14.43 9.36
C LEU A 122 -3.18 -15.11 10.71
N ARG A 123 -4.41 -15.08 11.24
CA ARG A 123 -4.74 -15.73 12.51
C ARG A 123 -4.54 -17.24 12.42
N SER A 124 -5.03 -17.87 11.37
CA SER A 124 -4.86 -19.31 11.15
C SER A 124 -3.38 -19.67 11.01
N SER A 125 -2.62 -18.97 10.17
CA SER A 125 -1.20 -19.25 9.97
C SER A 125 -0.41 -19.11 11.27
N LEU A 126 -0.54 -17.98 11.98
CA LEU A 126 0.19 -17.73 13.22
C LEU A 126 -0.22 -18.67 14.36
N SER A 127 -1.51 -19.02 14.44
CA SER A 127 -2.01 -19.97 15.45
C SER A 127 -1.50 -21.38 15.19
N LEU A 128 -1.55 -21.86 13.95
CA LEU A 128 -1.09 -23.21 13.60
C LEU A 128 0.43 -23.36 13.72
N SER A 129 1.18 -22.28 13.47
CA SER A 129 2.63 -22.26 13.66
C SER A 129 3.07 -21.93 15.09
N MET A 130 2.12 -21.80 16.04
CA MET A 130 2.39 -21.45 17.44
C MET A 130 3.23 -20.18 17.61
N SER A 131 3.11 -19.25 16.66
CA SER A 131 3.97 -18.07 16.57
C SER A 131 3.46 -16.94 17.46
N LYS A 132 4.32 -16.47 18.35
CA LYS A 132 4.04 -15.34 19.25
C LYS A 132 4.78 -14.10 18.75
N LEU A 133 4.03 -13.04 18.49
CA LEU A 133 4.61 -11.78 18.03
C LEU A 133 4.97 -10.89 19.23
N PRO A 134 6.19 -10.31 19.29
CA PRO A 134 6.61 -9.43 20.38
C PRO A 134 6.11 -7.99 20.22
N PHE A 135 5.21 -7.74 19.27
CA PHE A 135 4.61 -6.46 18.96
C PHE A 135 3.09 -6.63 18.78
N ARG A 136 2.34 -5.53 18.87
CA ARG A 136 0.90 -5.55 18.62
C ARG A 136 0.64 -5.63 17.13
N LEU A 137 -0.26 -6.53 16.72
CA LEU A 137 -0.73 -6.63 15.34
C LEU A 137 -2.17 -6.10 15.25
N ARG A 138 -2.39 -5.09 14.43
CA ARG A 138 -3.74 -4.58 14.11
C ARG A 138 -4.06 -4.91 12.66
N ILE A 139 -5.19 -5.56 12.43
CA ILE A 139 -5.65 -5.95 11.09
C ILE A 139 -6.95 -5.21 10.81
N ARG A 140 -6.98 -4.44 9.73
CA ARG A 140 -8.16 -3.72 9.22
C ARG A 140 -8.59 -4.32 7.90
N GLU A 141 -9.80 -4.87 7.86
CA GLU A 141 -10.35 -5.38 6.61
C GLU A 141 -11.11 -4.26 5.89
N LEU A 142 -10.87 -4.15 4.58
CA LEU A 142 -11.67 -3.34 3.68
C LEU A 142 -12.96 -4.12 3.40
N ILE A 143 -14.06 -3.66 3.98
CA ILE A 143 -15.34 -4.36 3.88
C ILE A 143 -16.02 -3.99 2.56
N GLY A 144 -16.67 -4.97 1.92
CA GLY A 144 -17.45 -4.76 0.71
C GLY A 144 -16.64 -4.69 -0.59
N VAL A 145 -15.36 -5.08 -0.59
CA VAL A 145 -14.53 -5.11 -1.82
C VAL A 145 -15.17 -6.01 -2.88
N SER A 146 -15.60 -7.23 -2.52
CA SER A 146 -16.27 -8.16 -3.45
C SER A 146 -17.53 -7.53 -4.07
N ALA A 147 -18.41 -6.99 -3.22
CA ALA A 147 -19.66 -6.38 -3.66
C ALA A 147 -19.43 -5.19 -4.61
N LEU A 148 -18.42 -4.35 -4.36
CA LEU A 148 -18.06 -3.25 -5.25
C LEU A 148 -17.47 -3.73 -6.57
N CYS A 149 -16.61 -4.74 -6.57
CA CYS A 149 -16.06 -5.34 -7.79
C CYS A 149 -17.17 -5.99 -8.64
N GLU A 150 -18.10 -6.71 -8.01
CA GLU A 150 -19.27 -7.31 -8.67
C GLU A 150 -20.19 -6.23 -9.29
N ALA A 151 -20.46 -5.15 -8.55
CA ALA A 151 -21.25 -4.03 -9.05
C ALA A 151 -20.60 -3.33 -10.25
N MET A 152 -19.27 -3.14 -10.22
CA MET A 152 -18.51 -2.61 -11.34
C MET A 152 -18.58 -3.51 -12.57
N LEU A 153 -18.40 -4.82 -12.39
CA LEU A 153 -18.51 -5.79 -13.47
C LEU A 153 -19.92 -5.77 -14.09
N ALA A 154 -20.96 -5.73 -13.27
CA ALA A 154 -22.34 -5.65 -13.74
C ALA A 154 -22.63 -4.36 -14.54
N SER A 155 -22.16 -3.21 -14.06
CA SER A 155 -22.29 -1.92 -14.77
C SER A 155 -21.59 -1.96 -16.13
N LYS A 156 -20.39 -2.54 -16.19
CA LYS A 156 -19.64 -2.73 -17.44
C LYS A 156 -20.40 -3.63 -18.43
N MET A 157 -20.99 -4.74 -17.96
CA MET A 157 -21.81 -5.63 -18.81
C MET A 157 -23.05 -4.92 -19.37
N GLN A 158 -23.73 -4.09 -18.55
CA GLN A 158 -24.87 -3.29 -19.00
C GLN A 158 -24.49 -2.27 -20.08
N GLN A 159 -23.38 -1.55 -19.89
CA GLN A 159 -22.86 -0.60 -20.89
C GLN A 159 -22.45 -1.30 -22.19
N ALA A 160 -22.01 -2.56 -22.11
CA ALA A 160 -21.69 -3.39 -23.27
C ALA A 160 -22.94 -4.04 -23.92
N GLY A 161 -24.15 -3.76 -23.44
CA GLY A 161 -25.39 -4.33 -23.96
C GLY A 161 -25.61 -5.82 -23.63
N VAL A 162 -24.88 -6.36 -22.65
CA VAL A 162 -24.98 -7.76 -22.23
C VAL A 162 -25.97 -7.86 -21.07
N THR A 163 -27.22 -8.24 -21.36
CA THR A 163 -28.25 -8.48 -20.33
C THR A 163 -28.03 -9.82 -19.63
N ARG A 164 -28.22 -9.83 -18.31
CA ARG A 164 -28.01 -10.98 -17.38
C ARG A 164 -28.88 -12.23 -17.67
N ALA A 165 -29.70 -12.19 -18.71
CA ALA A 165 -30.42 -13.33 -19.26
C ALA A 165 -30.57 -13.10 -20.77
N GLY A 166 -29.65 -13.61 -21.58
CA GLY A 166 -29.77 -13.48 -23.03
C GLY A 166 -28.55 -14.03 -23.76
N THR A 167 -28.74 -15.11 -24.48
CA THR A 167 -27.79 -15.63 -25.46
C THR A 167 -27.46 -14.53 -26.49
N THR A 168 -26.24 -14.02 -26.49
CA THR A 168 -25.80 -13.08 -27.53
C THR A 168 -25.56 -13.84 -28.83
N THR A 169 -26.34 -13.53 -29.88
CA THR A 169 -26.10 -14.08 -31.23
C THR A 169 -25.27 -13.07 -32.01
N VAL A 170 -24.00 -13.37 -32.28
CA VAL A 170 -23.16 -12.56 -33.16
C VAL A 170 -23.30 -13.10 -34.58
N LYS A 171 -23.85 -12.31 -35.51
CA LYS A 171 -23.80 -12.62 -36.95
C LYS A 171 -22.45 -12.13 -37.48
N SER A 172 -21.55 -13.06 -37.83
CA SER A 172 -20.43 -12.72 -38.70
C SER A 172 -20.94 -12.63 -40.14
N GLY A 173 -20.42 -11.67 -40.90
CA GLY A 173 -20.68 -11.54 -42.33
C GLY A 173 -20.00 -12.67 -43.10
N GLY A 174 -20.62 -13.86 -43.08
CA GLY A 174 -20.09 -15.06 -43.73
C GLY A 174 -20.61 -16.34 -43.10
N GLY A 175 -21.92 -16.60 -43.23
CA GLY A 175 -22.51 -17.94 -43.24
C GLY A 175 -22.45 -18.85 -42.00
N GLU A 176 -21.59 -18.61 -41.00
CA GLU A 176 -21.49 -19.48 -39.82
C GLU A 176 -21.82 -18.75 -38.51
N THR A 177 -22.80 -19.32 -37.80
CA THR A 177 -23.23 -18.85 -36.47
C THR A 177 -22.36 -19.53 -35.42
N VAL A 178 -21.36 -18.82 -34.88
CA VAL A 178 -20.58 -19.33 -33.74
C VAL A 178 -21.36 -19.04 -32.45
N ARG A 179 -21.91 -20.08 -31.82
CA ARG A 179 -22.45 -19.99 -30.46
C ARG A 179 -21.29 -20.04 -29.46
N ALA A 180 -20.93 -18.91 -28.87
CA ALA A 180 -20.09 -18.89 -27.68
C ALA A 180 -20.99 -19.04 -26.43
N THR A 181 -21.00 -20.23 -25.85
CA THR A 181 -21.49 -20.43 -24.48
C THR A 181 -20.38 -20.03 -23.52
N PHE A 182 -20.54 -18.90 -22.84
CA PHE A 182 -19.74 -18.61 -21.66
C PHE A 182 -20.17 -19.58 -20.57
N PRO A 183 -19.25 -20.32 -19.93
CA PRO A 183 -19.62 -21.06 -18.73
C PRO A 183 -20.11 -20.02 -17.73
N VAL A 184 -21.36 -20.18 -17.30
CA VAL A 184 -21.79 -19.63 -16.02
C VAL A 184 -20.80 -20.26 -15.03
N LEU A 185 -19.93 -19.45 -14.44
CA LEU A 185 -19.42 -19.80 -13.12
C LEU A 185 -20.68 -19.87 -12.27
N ASP A 186 -21.25 -21.08 -12.17
CA ASP A 186 -22.21 -21.40 -11.13
C ASP A 186 -21.57 -20.81 -9.89
N ALA A 187 -22.29 -19.87 -9.26
CA ALA A 187 -21.88 -19.24 -8.03
C ALA A 187 -21.27 -20.35 -7.20
N VAL A 188 -19.94 -20.32 -7.05
CA VAL A 188 -19.24 -21.32 -6.27
C VAL A 188 -19.90 -21.17 -4.92
N ASN A 189 -20.72 -22.16 -4.60
CA ASN A 189 -21.45 -22.26 -3.35
C ASN A 189 -20.47 -21.77 -2.29
N PRO A 190 -20.72 -20.62 -1.62
CA PRO A 190 -19.76 -20.08 -0.67
C PRO A 190 -19.57 -21.21 0.31
N LEU A 191 -18.40 -21.85 0.22
CA LEU A 191 -18.17 -23.20 0.72
C LEU A 191 -18.92 -23.31 2.02
N SER A 192 -19.95 -24.16 1.97
CA SER A 192 -20.66 -24.73 3.09
C SER A 192 -19.82 -24.48 4.33
N LEU A 193 -20.32 -23.63 5.22
CA LEU A 193 -19.84 -23.55 6.59
C LEU A 193 -19.82 -24.99 7.08
N LEU A 194 -18.67 -25.66 6.92
CA LEU A 194 -18.37 -26.86 7.66
C LEU A 194 -18.62 -26.38 9.09
N PRO A 195 -19.53 -27.02 9.84
CA PRO A 195 -19.71 -26.66 11.22
C PRO A 195 -18.30 -26.65 11.81
N LEU A 196 -17.88 -25.46 12.27
CA LEU A 196 -16.65 -25.31 13.02
C LEU A 196 -16.65 -26.48 14.01
N PRO A 197 -15.59 -27.30 14.10
CA PRO A 197 -15.51 -28.25 15.18
C PRO A 197 -15.78 -27.44 16.44
N LYS A 198 -16.84 -27.81 17.17
CA LYS A 198 -17.07 -27.35 18.53
C LYS A 198 -15.90 -27.85 19.37
N LEU A 199 -14.78 -27.14 19.30
CA LEU A 199 -13.62 -27.34 20.14
C LEU A 199 -13.38 -25.99 20.79
N TYR A 200 -13.67 -25.98 22.09
CA TYR A 200 -13.67 -24.88 23.05
C TYR A 200 -15.00 -24.14 23.26
N GLU A 201 -16.02 -24.88 23.72
CA GLU A 201 -16.70 -24.46 24.96
C GLU A 201 -15.72 -24.66 26.12
N GLU A 202 -15.67 -23.68 27.02
CA GLU A 202 -14.84 -23.69 28.22
C GLU A 202 -15.19 -24.85 29.14
N GLU A 203 -14.22 -25.68 29.51
CA GLU A 203 -14.16 -26.40 30.80
C GLU A 203 -12.68 -26.67 31.13
N PRO A 204 -12.26 -26.56 32.41
CA PRO A 204 -10.86 -26.49 32.80
C PRO A 204 -10.33 -27.89 33.12
N TYR A 205 -9.42 -28.43 32.31
CA TYR A 205 -8.72 -29.65 32.67
C TYR A 205 -7.34 -29.35 33.26
N GLY A 206 -7.27 -29.59 34.58
CA GLY A 206 -6.04 -29.70 35.36
C GLY A 206 -5.17 -30.88 34.92
N PRO A 207 -3.96 -30.99 35.47
CA PRO A 207 -2.92 -31.83 34.92
C PRO A 207 -3.08 -33.30 35.38
N LEU A 208 -3.09 -34.23 34.42
CA LEU A 208 -2.77 -35.63 34.68
C LEU A 208 -1.30 -35.88 34.31
N LEU A 209 -0.43 -35.73 35.31
CA LEU A 209 0.86 -36.42 35.35
C LEU A 209 0.85 -37.31 36.60
N SER A 210 0.82 -38.61 36.39
CA SER A 210 1.10 -39.62 37.41
C SER A 210 2.61 -39.70 37.64
N GLY A 211 3.07 -39.51 38.89
CA GLY A 211 4.44 -39.85 39.27
C GLY A 211 5.02 -39.12 40.48
N SER A 212 4.48 -39.38 41.67
CA SER A 212 5.15 -39.45 42.99
C SER A 212 6.38 -38.55 43.29
N ALA A 213 6.20 -37.56 44.18
CA ALA A 213 6.80 -37.48 45.54
C ALA A 213 7.09 -36.04 46.01
N ALA A 214 6.41 -35.66 47.10
CA ALA A 214 6.79 -34.76 48.19
C ALA A 214 7.49 -33.41 47.92
N GLY A 215 6.83 -32.32 48.37
CA GLY A 215 7.52 -31.11 48.86
C GLY A 215 6.98 -29.79 48.32
N SER A 216 6.06 -29.16 49.06
CA SER A 216 5.64 -27.76 48.86
C SER A 216 6.84 -26.80 48.95
N PRO A 217 6.89 -25.77 48.10
CA PRO A 217 6.53 -24.43 48.59
C PRO A 217 5.74 -23.59 47.58
N ARG A 218 4.87 -22.72 48.09
CA ARG A 218 4.21 -21.63 47.33
C ARG A 218 5.25 -20.65 46.76
N PRO A 219 4.98 -20.05 45.60
CA PRO A 219 5.13 -18.59 45.50
C PRO A 219 3.98 -17.88 44.76
N SER A 220 3.60 -16.75 45.36
CA SER A 220 3.07 -15.49 44.82
C SER A 220 2.27 -15.46 43.51
N SER A 221 1.03 -15.01 43.65
CA SER A 221 0.15 -14.47 42.62
C SER A 221 0.78 -13.33 41.80
N GLY A 222 1.14 -13.62 40.55
CA GLY A 222 1.48 -12.64 39.53
C GLY A 222 0.72 -12.96 38.23
N GLY A 223 -0.60 -12.84 38.27
CA GLY A 223 -1.46 -13.09 37.11
C GLY A 223 -1.37 -11.95 36.10
N TYR A 224 -0.69 -12.18 34.98
CA TYR A 224 -0.86 -11.36 33.78
C TYR A 224 -2.27 -11.61 33.22
N LYS A 225 -3.12 -10.58 33.31
CA LYS A 225 -4.46 -10.60 32.75
C LYS A 225 -4.36 -10.66 31.22
N HIS A 226 -4.77 -11.79 30.64
CA HIS A 226 -5.11 -11.84 29.21
C HIS A 226 -6.34 -10.95 28.98
N HIS A 227 -6.15 -9.82 28.30
CA HIS A 227 -7.26 -9.02 27.82
C HIS A 227 -7.83 -9.66 26.55
N PRO A 228 -9.11 -10.05 26.51
CA PRO A 228 -9.75 -10.49 25.28
C PRO A 228 -9.78 -9.32 24.28
N CYS A 229 -9.33 -9.57 23.07
CA CYS A 229 -9.43 -8.61 21.96
C CYS A 229 -10.92 -8.39 21.66
N PRO A 230 -11.42 -7.13 21.59
CA PRO A 230 -12.83 -6.85 21.33
C PRO A 230 -13.23 -7.38 19.94
N SER A 231 -14.53 -7.66 19.79
CA SER A 231 -15.19 -8.17 18.58
C SER A 231 -14.61 -7.63 17.26
N SER A 232 -14.48 -8.52 16.28
CA SER A 232 -13.76 -8.39 15.00
C SER A 232 -14.07 -7.18 14.11
N SER A 233 -15.10 -6.38 14.39
CA SER A 233 -15.57 -5.28 13.54
C SER A 233 -15.06 -3.87 13.91
N LEU A 234 -14.40 -3.69 15.06
CA LEU A 234 -14.15 -2.34 15.61
C LEU A 234 -13.14 -1.50 14.78
N PHE A 235 -12.31 -2.14 13.96
CA PHE A 235 -11.25 -1.48 13.19
C PHE A 235 -11.43 -1.58 11.67
N ASP A 236 -12.48 -2.27 11.23
CA ASP A 236 -12.77 -2.48 9.82
C ASP A 236 -13.18 -1.17 9.13
N ILE A 237 -12.84 -1.07 7.85
CA ILE A 237 -13.03 0.15 7.07
C ILE A 237 -14.17 -0.11 6.09
N LEU A 238 -15.23 0.69 6.24
CA LEU A 238 -16.37 0.70 5.32
C LEU A 238 -16.11 1.72 4.20
N PRO A 239 -16.55 1.43 2.96
CA PRO A 239 -16.41 2.36 1.87
C PRO A 239 -17.47 3.47 1.99
N HIS A 240 -17.09 4.67 1.59
CA HIS A 240 -18.01 5.77 1.35
C HIS A 240 -17.92 6.17 -0.13
N ASN A 241 -19.04 6.12 -0.85
CA ASN A 241 -19.10 6.36 -2.29
C ASN A 241 -18.10 5.50 -3.10
N GLY A 242 -17.94 4.23 -2.72
CA GLY A 242 -17.04 3.29 -3.39
C GLY A 242 -15.56 3.46 -3.07
N VAL A 243 -15.21 4.32 -2.10
CA VAL A 243 -13.82 4.59 -1.70
C VAL A 243 -13.63 4.28 -0.22
N TRP A 244 -12.56 3.58 0.13
CA TRP A 244 -12.15 3.39 1.52
C TRP A 244 -11.15 4.47 1.90
N THR A 245 -11.47 5.27 2.93
CA THR A 245 -10.51 6.23 3.49
C THR A 245 -9.84 5.58 4.69
N ILE A 246 -8.52 5.37 4.59
CA ILE A 246 -7.76 4.67 5.61
C ILE A 246 -7.35 5.69 6.68
N PRO A 247 -7.68 5.44 7.96
CA PRO A 247 -7.35 6.38 9.03
C PRO A 247 -5.82 6.52 9.17
N PRO A 248 -5.32 7.68 9.65
CA PRO A 248 -3.93 7.83 10.02
C PRO A 248 -3.47 6.73 10.99
N PHE A 249 -2.20 6.38 10.93
CA PHE A 249 -1.56 5.50 11.88
C PHE A 249 -1.60 6.13 13.26
N ASP A 250 -2.45 5.57 14.11
CA ASP A 250 -2.59 6.00 15.49
C ASP A 250 -2.29 4.85 16.45
N ASP A 251 -1.27 5.07 17.27
CA ASP A 251 -0.90 4.17 18.37
C ASP A 251 -1.49 4.60 19.73
N SER A 252 -2.09 5.79 19.81
CA SER A 252 -2.61 6.37 21.05
C SER A 252 -3.89 5.70 21.55
N LEU A 253 -4.77 5.22 20.65
CA LEU A 253 -6.02 4.53 20.99
C LEU A 253 -5.83 3.26 21.84
N CYS A 254 -4.64 2.65 21.87
CA CYS A 254 -4.36 1.48 22.70
C CYS A 254 -3.75 1.83 24.08
N ALA A 255 -3.09 2.99 24.21
CA ALA A 255 -2.51 3.43 25.49
C ALA A 255 -3.59 3.80 26.53
N ALA A 256 -4.77 4.24 26.07
CA ALA A 256 -5.89 4.59 26.93
C ALA A 256 -6.46 3.40 27.73
N LYS A 257 -6.39 2.16 27.20
CA LYS A 257 -6.95 0.96 27.86
C LYS A 257 -6.01 0.25 28.84
N LEU A 258 -4.73 0.62 28.88
CA LEU A 258 -3.79 0.14 29.90
C LEU A 258 -3.77 1.03 31.16
N ARG A 259 -4.50 2.17 31.14
CA ARG A 259 -4.59 3.12 32.26
C ARG A 259 -5.89 3.04 33.06
N GLU A 260 -6.85 2.21 32.66
CA GLU A 260 -8.06 1.93 33.47
C GLU A 260 -7.71 1.01 34.66
N GLY A 261 -6.99 1.60 35.62
CA GLY A 261 -6.54 0.98 36.86
C GLY A 261 -5.93 1.96 37.85
N GLY A 262 -6.07 3.28 37.66
CA GLY A 262 -5.58 4.32 38.57
C GLY A 262 -6.36 5.62 38.39
N GLY A 263 -6.81 6.20 39.50
CA GLY A 263 -7.87 7.20 39.56
C GLY A 263 -7.61 8.55 38.91
N ASP A 264 -8.71 9.29 38.78
CA ASP A 264 -8.84 10.64 38.24
C ASP A 264 -7.69 11.58 38.62
N ARG A 265 -6.95 12.02 37.60
CA ARG A 265 -6.28 13.32 37.59
C ARG A 265 -6.65 14.03 36.31
N GLN A 266 -7.41 15.12 36.45
CA GLN A 266 -7.59 16.12 35.39
C GLN A 266 -6.22 16.52 34.86
N SER A 267 -5.91 16.11 33.63
CA SER A 267 -4.73 16.58 32.91
C SER A 267 -5.14 17.81 32.12
N SER A 268 -4.51 18.94 32.44
CA SER A 268 -4.49 20.15 31.63
C SER A 268 -4.05 19.83 30.19
N PRO A 269 -4.52 20.58 29.17
CA PRO A 269 -4.17 20.31 27.79
C PRO A 269 -2.65 20.39 27.62
N PRO A 270 -2.05 19.50 26.81
CA PRO A 270 -0.61 19.55 26.56
C PRO A 270 -0.24 20.89 25.91
N PRO A 271 0.93 21.46 26.23
CA PRO A 271 1.40 22.70 25.62
C PRO A 271 1.42 22.54 24.09
N SER A 272 0.96 23.58 23.40
CA SER A 272 0.79 23.72 21.94
C SER A 272 2.11 23.77 21.15
N GLY A 273 3.08 22.95 21.54
CA GLY A 273 4.35 22.75 20.87
C GLY A 273 4.40 21.41 20.13
N ARG A 274 3.45 21.15 19.21
CA ARG A 274 3.74 20.12 18.20
C ARG A 274 4.79 20.71 17.28
N ASP A 275 6.03 20.23 17.42
CA ASP A 275 6.94 20.13 16.28
C ASP A 275 6.15 19.71 15.05
N ILE A 276 6.48 20.28 13.90
CA ILE A 276 5.92 19.86 12.62
C ILE A 276 6.48 18.44 12.37
N ALA A 277 6.01 17.46 13.13
CA ALA A 277 6.06 16.07 12.78
C ALA A 277 5.45 16.02 11.38
N ALA A 278 6.21 15.50 10.42
CA ALA A 278 5.74 15.37 9.05
C ALA A 278 4.37 14.69 9.12
N ALA A 279 3.31 15.43 8.76
CA ALA A 279 1.98 14.88 8.78
C ALA A 279 1.97 13.65 7.88
N GLU A 280 1.31 12.59 8.33
CA GLU A 280 1.28 11.31 7.63
C GLU A 280 0.55 11.46 6.29
N PHE A 281 0.86 10.59 5.33
CA PHE A 281 0.08 10.48 4.09
C PHE A 281 -1.39 10.21 4.39
N GLN A 282 -2.28 10.89 3.68
CA GLN A 282 -3.67 10.48 3.58
C GLN A 282 -3.75 9.33 2.60
N VAL A 283 -4.33 8.20 3.01
CA VAL A 283 -4.41 6.99 2.18
C VAL A 283 -5.85 6.67 1.86
N GLN A 284 -6.13 6.46 0.57
CA GLN A 284 -7.42 5.99 0.09
C GLN A 284 -7.24 4.71 -0.71
N ALA A 285 -8.24 3.83 -0.70
CA ALA A 285 -8.31 2.68 -1.58
C ALA A 285 -9.56 2.73 -2.45
N GLY A 286 -9.47 2.12 -3.63
CA GLY A 286 -10.61 1.95 -4.52
C GLY A 286 -10.55 0.61 -5.26
N PRO A 287 -11.68 0.17 -5.84
CA PRO A 287 -11.81 -1.17 -6.40
C PRO A 287 -11.13 -1.31 -7.77
N LEU A 288 -10.61 -2.50 -8.03
CA LEU A 288 -10.02 -2.94 -9.29
C LEU A 288 -10.70 -4.22 -9.75
N LEU A 289 -10.91 -4.41 -11.06
CA LEU A 289 -11.37 -5.71 -11.54
C LEU A 289 -10.17 -6.63 -11.81
N HIS A 290 -10.23 -7.80 -11.18
CA HIS A 290 -9.28 -8.89 -11.30
C HIS A 290 -10.05 -10.22 -11.15
N THR A 291 -9.37 -11.37 -11.15
CA THR A 291 -10.02 -12.69 -10.97
C THR A 291 -10.59 -12.87 -9.56
N VAL A 292 -10.04 -12.15 -8.58
CA VAL A 292 -10.52 -12.07 -7.20
C VAL A 292 -10.73 -10.60 -6.80
N PRO A 293 -11.46 -10.30 -5.72
CA PRO A 293 -11.64 -8.92 -5.25
C PRO A 293 -10.29 -8.23 -5.00
N CYS A 294 -10.07 -7.10 -5.67
CA CYS A 294 -8.79 -6.39 -5.67
C CYS A 294 -9.01 -4.89 -5.45
N VAL A 295 -8.02 -4.24 -4.82
CA VAL A 295 -8.00 -2.79 -4.60
C VAL A 295 -6.67 -2.18 -5.04
N GLY A 296 -6.73 -0.91 -5.42
CA GLY A 296 -5.57 -0.03 -5.54
C GLY A 296 -5.55 1.00 -4.41
N TYR A 297 -4.36 1.53 -4.12
CA TYR A 297 -4.13 2.54 -3.07
C TYR A 297 -3.63 3.86 -3.67
N VAL A 298 -4.09 4.98 -3.11
CA VAL A 298 -3.58 6.32 -3.41
C VAL A 298 -3.14 6.99 -2.12
N LEU A 299 -1.90 7.47 -2.13
CA LEU A 299 -1.24 8.14 -1.02
C LEU A 299 -1.05 9.61 -1.39
N GLN A 300 -1.63 10.50 -0.59
CA GLN A 300 -1.48 11.94 -0.71
C GLN A 300 -0.62 12.44 0.45
N GLU A 301 0.61 12.88 0.14
CA GLU A 301 1.43 13.59 1.12
C GLU A 301 0.74 14.92 1.46
N PRO A 302 0.77 15.37 2.72
CA PRO A 302 0.25 16.68 3.07
C PRO A 302 1.08 17.80 2.44
N ASP A 303 0.39 18.89 2.10
CA ASP A 303 1.02 20.11 1.65
C ASP A 303 1.98 20.63 2.73
N ARG A 304 3.11 21.20 2.29
CA ARG A 304 4.11 21.77 3.18
C ARG A 304 4.13 23.28 3.03
N PRO A 305 4.24 24.02 4.15
CA PRO A 305 4.34 25.46 4.07
C PRO A 305 5.58 25.85 3.26
N GLY A 306 5.43 26.91 2.45
CA GLY A 306 6.52 27.42 1.65
C GLY A 306 7.73 27.85 2.47
N LYS A 307 8.85 28.07 1.78
CA LYS A 307 10.08 28.53 2.43
C LYS A 307 9.87 29.96 2.93
N LEU A 308 10.15 30.19 4.21
CA LEU A 308 10.22 31.52 4.79
C LEU A 308 11.52 32.21 4.34
N ASP A 309 11.42 33.42 3.83
CA ASP A 309 12.57 34.31 3.64
C ASP A 309 13.03 34.88 4.98
N GLY A 310 13.85 34.10 5.68
CA GLY A 310 14.39 34.50 6.98
C GLY A 310 15.30 35.73 6.91
N ALA A 311 15.93 35.99 5.76
CA ALA A 311 16.83 37.14 5.59
C ALA A 311 16.04 38.45 5.58
N ALA A 312 14.85 38.46 4.97
CA ALA A 312 13.96 39.61 4.97
C ALA A 312 13.29 39.85 6.33
N VAL A 313 13.00 38.80 7.11
CA VAL A 313 12.31 38.91 8.41
C VAL A 313 13.26 39.29 9.56
N MET A 314 14.50 38.81 9.52
CA MET A 314 15.49 39.02 10.58
C MET A 314 15.70 40.48 11.02
N PRO A 315 15.80 41.48 10.10
CA PRO A 315 15.99 42.88 10.48
C PRO A 315 14.87 43.43 11.37
N PHE A 316 13.61 43.08 11.10
CA PHE A 316 12.47 43.56 11.87
C PHE A 316 12.45 42.99 13.29
N LEU A 317 12.77 41.70 13.43
CA LEU A 317 12.84 41.04 14.73
C LEU A 317 14.02 41.53 15.58
N LYS A 318 15.19 41.75 14.96
CA LYS A 318 16.37 42.32 15.65
C LYS A 318 16.12 43.74 16.11
N LYS A 319 15.47 44.58 15.29
CA LYS A 319 15.11 45.96 15.65
C LYS A 319 14.21 46.01 16.89
N ASN A 320 13.31 45.03 17.04
CA ASN A 320 12.35 44.95 18.13
C ASN A 320 12.80 44.04 19.29
N GLU A 321 14.04 43.52 19.29
CA GLU A 321 14.46 42.45 20.19
C GLU A 321 14.27 42.79 21.68
N LYS A 322 14.70 43.99 22.08
CA LYS A 322 14.61 44.43 23.48
C LYS A 322 13.15 44.55 23.95
N ALA A 323 12.30 45.19 23.14
CA ALA A 323 10.88 45.36 23.44
C ALA A 323 10.12 44.03 23.44
N LEU A 324 10.48 43.09 22.55
CA LEU A 324 9.90 41.75 22.52
C LEU A 324 10.24 40.93 23.77
N ARG A 325 11.48 41.05 24.27
CA ARG A 325 11.88 40.40 25.54
C ARG A 325 11.15 41.00 26.74
N GLU A 326 11.01 42.33 26.79
CA GLU A 326 10.24 43.03 27.83
C GLU A 326 8.74 42.66 27.79
N ALA A 327 8.21 42.36 26.61
CA ALA A 327 6.86 41.85 26.40
C ALA A 327 6.69 40.33 26.67
N GLY A 328 7.71 39.66 27.19
CA GLY A 328 7.64 38.24 27.60
C GLY A 328 8.02 37.21 26.53
N VAL A 329 8.49 37.64 25.35
CA VAL A 329 9.00 36.72 24.32
C VAL A 329 10.44 36.34 24.65
N ALA A 330 10.64 35.18 25.25
CA ALA A 330 11.96 34.69 25.68
C ALA A 330 12.97 34.58 24.53
N GLN A 331 12.51 34.22 23.33
CA GLN A 331 13.35 34.12 22.13
C GLN A 331 12.67 34.81 20.94
N PRO A 332 12.99 36.07 20.63
CA PRO A 332 12.36 36.82 19.53
C PRO A 332 12.46 36.13 18.16
N MET A 333 13.51 35.36 17.93
CA MET A 333 13.71 34.59 16.69
C MET A 333 12.74 33.41 16.53
N SER A 334 12.12 32.92 17.63
CA SER A 334 11.13 31.84 17.54
C SER A 334 9.85 32.30 16.83
N LEU A 335 9.57 33.60 16.81
CA LEU A 335 8.41 34.19 16.12
C LEU A 335 8.45 33.96 14.59
N MET A 336 9.63 33.70 14.02
CA MET A 336 9.74 33.28 12.62
C MET A 336 8.95 32.00 12.32
N ARG A 337 8.84 31.08 13.30
CA ARG A 337 8.03 29.87 13.19
C ARG A 337 6.56 30.21 13.09
N ASN A 338 6.07 31.13 13.92
CA ASN A 338 4.70 31.60 13.93
C ASN A 338 4.32 32.23 12.58
N LEU A 339 5.19 33.12 12.07
CA LEU A 339 5.02 33.73 10.75
C LEU A 339 4.98 32.68 9.63
N LYS A 340 5.83 31.65 9.71
CA LYS A 340 5.83 30.52 8.77
C LYS A 340 4.58 29.64 8.88
N CYS A 341 3.96 29.58 10.05
CA CYS A 341 2.70 28.87 10.29
C CYS A 341 1.45 29.68 9.89
N GLY A 342 1.62 30.84 9.24
CA GLY A 342 0.50 31.67 8.78
C GLY A 342 0.02 32.71 9.80
N GLU A 343 0.72 32.90 10.92
CA GLU A 343 0.36 33.92 11.91
C GLU A 343 0.91 35.30 11.52
N THR A 344 0.07 36.33 11.57
CA THR A 344 0.53 37.72 11.37
C THR A 344 1.17 38.23 12.65
N LEU A 345 2.39 38.75 12.56
CA LEU A 345 3.11 39.28 13.72
C LEU A 345 2.95 40.79 13.83
N ASN A 346 2.44 41.26 14.96
CA ASN A 346 2.41 42.68 15.31
C ASN A 346 3.60 42.98 16.21
N LEU A 347 4.54 43.81 15.74
CA LEU A 347 5.74 44.16 16.47
C LEU A 347 5.53 45.41 17.35
N PRO A 348 6.29 45.57 18.45
CA PRO A 348 6.17 46.70 19.37
C PRO A 348 6.36 48.09 18.74
N ASP A 349 7.12 48.20 17.63
CA ASP A 349 7.28 49.45 16.89
C ASP A 349 6.12 49.77 15.94
N GLY A 350 5.04 49.00 15.98
CA GLY A 350 3.86 49.15 15.12
C GLY A 350 3.99 48.47 13.76
N THR A 351 5.12 47.83 13.45
CA THR A 351 5.30 47.08 12.21
C THR A 351 4.43 45.82 12.22
N VAL A 352 3.73 45.54 11.12
CA VAL A 352 2.93 44.32 10.93
C VAL A 352 3.59 43.45 9.88
N LEU A 353 4.03 42.24 10.26
CA LEU A 353 4.61 41.26 9.34
C LEU A 353 3.55 40.24 8.96
N ARG A 354 3.14 40.22 7.68
CA ARG A 354 2.16 39.27 7.17
C ARG A 354 2.86 38.08 6.50
N PRO A 355 2.42 36.83 6.72
CA PRO A 355 3.05 35.64 6.13
C PRO A 355 3.22 35.72 4.61
N GLN A 356 2.20 36.22 3.91
CA GLN A 356 2.18 36.37 2.44
C GLN A 356 3.32 37.25 1.88
N ASP A 357 3.89 38.14 2.70
CA ASP A 357 4.97 39.03 2.28
C ASP A 357 6.35 38.35 2.40
N PHE A 358 6.45 37.23 3.14
CA PHE A 358 7.72 36.59 3.52
C PHE A 358 7.78 35.06 3.32
N VAL A 359 6.64 34.40 3.13
CA VAL A 359 6.53 32.95 2.95
C VAL A 359 6.14 32.68 1.52
N ALA A 360 6.96 31.89 0.81
CA ALA A 360 6.62 31.43 -0.54
C ALA A 360 5.30 30.63 -0.55
N PRO A 361 4.63 30.45 -1.70
CA PRO A 361 3.45 29.59 -1.80
C PRO A 361 3.71 28.18 -1.26
N ASP A 362 2.66 27.55 -0.75
CA ASP A 362 2.73 26.18 -0.22
C ASP A 362 3.17 25.19 -1.30
N ILE A 363 4.02 24.27 -0.89
CA ILE A 363 4.52 23.19 -1.74
C ILE A 363 3.52 22.05 -1.64
N LYS A 364 2.83 21.77 -2.76
CA LYS A 364 1.90 20.64 -2.83
C LYS A 364 2.57 19.33 -2.50
N GLY A 365 1.91 18.54 -1.65
CA GLY A 365 2.39 17.22 -1.28
C GLY A 365 2.32 16.27 -2.48
N ARG A 366 3.28 15.34 -2.54
CA ARG A 366 3.34 14.34 -3.61
C ARG A 366 2.16 13.37 -3.55
N ARG A 367 1.72 12.91 -4.72
CA ARG A 367 0.64 11.92 -4.85
C ARG A 367 1.16 10.65 -5.53
N VAL A 368 1.09 9.52 -4.83
CA VAL A 368 1.57 8.22 -5.30
C VAL A 368 0.40 7.24 -5.37
N SER A 369 0.17 6.65 -6.54
CA SER A 369 -0.85 5.62 -6.75
C SER A 369 -0.19 4.27 -6.99
N ILE A 370 -0.66 3.24 -6.30
CA ILE A 370 -0.15 1.86 -6.40
C ILE A 370 -1.35 0.96 -6.63
N LEU A 371 -1.44 0.38 -7.82
CA LEU A 371 -2.52 -0.55 -8.15
C LEU A 371 -2.06 -1.99 -7.89
N GLY A 372 -2.99 -2.82 -7.44
CA GLY A 372 -2.83 -4.27 -7.52
C GLY A 372 -3.11 -4.78 -8.93
N ASP A 373 -3.15 -6.10 -9.03
CA ASP A 373 -3.45 -6.80 -10.27
C ASP A 373 -4.83 -6.41 -10.79
N THR A 374 -4.89 -6.14 -12.08
CA THR A 374 -6.12 -5.70 -12.73
C THR A 374 -6.04 -5.79 -14.24
N TYR A 375 -7.19 -6.03 -14.86
CA TYR A 375 -7.40 -5.83 -16.30
C TYR A 375 -8.29 -4.63 -16.60
N GLU A 376 -8.84 -3.98 -15.57
CA GLU A 376 -9.76 -2.84 -15.69
C GLU A 376 -9.63 -1.92 -14.46
N PRO A 377 -8.77 -0.88 -14.55
CA PRO A 377 -8.50 0.04 -13.46
C PRO A 377 -9.49 1.22 -13.34
N ARG A 378 -10.54 1.31 -14.17
CA ARG A 378 -11.46 2.47 -14.20
C ARG A 378 -12.07 2.85 -12.84
N GLY A 379 -12.27 1.90 -11.92
CA GLY A 379 -12.73 2.19 -10.56
C GLY A 379 -11.80 3.12 -9.77
N MET A 380 -10.54 3.19 -10.17
CA MET A 380 -9.50 4.04 -9.57
C MET A 380 -9.30 5.36 -10.31
N LEU A 381 -9.95 5.59 -11.46
CA LEU A 381 -9.63 6.74 -12.33
C LEU A 381 -9.76 8.08 -11.59
N SER A 382 -10.83 8.29 -10.82
CA SER A 382 -11.02 9.53 -10.07
C SER A 382 -9.96 9.74 -8.97
N LEU A 383 -9.48 8.66 -8.36
CA LEU A 383 -8.49 8.69 -7.29
C LEU A 383 -7.07 8.87 -7.83
N VAL A 384 -6.74 8.29 -8.99
CA VAL A 384 -5.40 8.31 -9.59
C VAL A 384 -5.12 9.61 -10.35
N ARG A 385 -6.16 10.40 -10.65
CA ARG A 385 -6.03 11.65 -11.39
C ARG A 385 -4.92 12.54 -10.86
N ASN A 386 -4.05 12.99 -11.77
CA ASN A 386 -2.93 13.88 -11.51
C ASN A 386 -1.92 13.35 -10.48
N SER A 387 -1.80 12.02 -10.30
CA SER A 387 -0.73 11.44 -9.48
C SER A 387 0.66 11.72 -10.06
N ASP A 388 1.62 12.02 -9.20
CA ASP A 388 3.02 12.20 -9.59
C ASP A 388 3.63 10.89 -10.09
N VAL A 389 3.23 9.78 -9.44
CA VAL A 389 3.68 8.42 -9.76
C VAL A 389 2.48 7.48 -9.73
N LEU A 390 2.37 6.64 -10.74
CA LEU A 390 1.47 5.49 -10.81
C LEU A 390 2.29 4.21 -10.97
N VAL A 391 2.17 3.29 -10.02
CA VAL A 391 2.65 1.91 -10.15
C VAL A 391 1.49 1.06 -10.67
N HIS A 392 1.66 0.45 -11.83
CA HIS A 392 0.65 -0.35 -12.51
C HIS A 392 1.24 -1.68 -12.97
N GLU A 393 0.47 -2.76 -12.89
CA GLU A 393 0.89 -4.03 -13.47
C GLU A 393 0.97 -3.98 -15.01
N ALA A 394 1.92 -4.70 -15.57
CA ALA A 394 2.04 -4.93 -17.00
C ALA A 394 2.53 -6.36 -17.24
N THR A 395 1.68 -7.32 -16.86
CA THR A 395 2.00 -8.74 -16.92
C THR A 395 2.36 -9.21 -18.32
N ASN A 396 1.74 -8.63 -19.35
CA ASN A 396 1.96 -8.98 -20.75
C ASN A 396 2.35 -7.78 -21.62
N ALA A 397 3.16 -8.03 -22.65
CA ALA A 397 3.54 -7.11 -23.72
C ALA A 397 3.52 -7.89 -25.05
N CYS A 398 3.25 -7.19 -26.16
CA CYS A 398 3.31 -7.79 -27.50
C CYS A 398 4.70 -7.52 -28.08
N LEU A 399 5.64 -8.45 -27.90
CA LEU A 399 7.02 -8.26 -28.34
C LEU A 399 7.21 -8.61 -29.81
N SER A 400 8.30 -8.14 -30.41
CA SER A 400 8.72 -8.48 -31.76
C SER A 400 8.79 -10.00 -31.98
N GLU A 401 9.31 -10.75 -31.00
CA GLU A 401 9.34 -12.23 -30.99
C GLU A 401 7.94 -12.89 -31.02
N ASP A 402 6.91 -12.22 -30.50
CA ASP A 402 5.53 -12.70 -30.54
C ASP A 402 4.89 -12.51 -31.91
N LEU A 403 5.51 -11.71 -32.78
CA LEU A 403 5.10 -11.49 -34.16
C LEU A 403 5.64 -12.65 -35.01
N GLY A 404 4.78 -13.25 -35.84
CA GLY A 404 5.22 -14.30 -36.74
C GLY A 404 6.30 -13.80 -37.73
N PRO A 405 7.24 -14.65 -38.19
CA PRO A 405 8.32 -14.23 -39.11
C PRO A 405 7.83 -13.51 -40.37
N ALA A 406 6.66 -13.92 -40.89
CA ALA A 406 6.03 -13.28 -42.03
C ALA A 406 5.59 -11.83 -41.75
N LEU A 407 5.11 -11.54 -40.54
CA LEU A 407 4.71 -10.19 -40.14
C LEU A 407 5.92 -9.28 -39.92
N LEU A 408 6.99 -9.81 -39.31
CA LEU A 408 8.27 -9.10 -39.18
C LEU A 408 8.84 -8.72 -40.54
N ALA A 409 8.91 -9.68 -41.47
CA ALA A 409 9.36 -9.43 -42.83
C ALA A 409 8.48 -8.38 -43.53
N ALA A 410 7.15 -8.48 -43.40
CA ALA A 410 6.22 -7.52 -43.99
C ALA A 410 6.41 -6.09 -43.44
N LEU A 411 6.71 -5.93 -42.14
CA LEU A 411 7.00 -4.63 -41.53
C LEU A 411 8.33 -4.03 -42.02
N GLN A 412 9.33 -4.87 -42.27
CA GLN A 412 10.65 -4.45 -42.73
C GLN A 412 10.70 -4.14 -44.24
N GLU A 413 9.93 -4.87 -45.04
CA GLU A 413 10.01 -4.82 -46.51
C GLU A 413 8.93 -3.94 -47.16
N ALA A 414 7.99 -3.39 -46.40
CA ALA A 414 6.93 -2.54 -46.93
C ALA A 414 7.49 -1.30 -47.64
N LYS A 415 7.30 -1.22 -48.96
CA LYS A 415 7.76 -0.09 -49.81
C LYS A 415 6.65 0.88 -50.15
N THR A 416 5.40 0.44 -50.02
CA THR A 416 4.23 1.25 -50.31
C THR A 416 3.42 1.52 -49.04
N VAL A 417 2.68 2.63 -49.04
CA VAL A 417 1.75 2.99 -47.95
C VAL A 417 0.70 1.90 -47.73
N LYS A 418 0.27 1.21 -48.79
CA LYS A 418 -0.72 0.13 -48.72
C LYS A 418 -0.16 -1.11 -48.02
N GLU A 419 1.07 -1.51 -48.34
CA GLU A 419 1.76 -2.62 -47.68
C GLU A 419 2.04 -2.31 -46.21
N MET A 420 2.51 -1.09 -45.94
CA MET A 420 2.73 -0.62 -44.57
C MET A 420 1.44 -0.66 -43.75
N ALA A 421 0.32 -0.15 -44.30
CA ALA A 421 -0.98 -0.17 -43.63
C ALA A 421 -1.48 -1.60 -43.35
N ALA A 422 -1.24 -2.55 -44.27
CA ALA A 422 -1.63 -3.94 -44.08
C ALA A 422 -0.80 -4.62 -42.97
N ALA A 423 0.51 -4.40 -42.95
CA ALA A 423 1.39 -4.94 -41.91
C ALA A 423 1.08 -4.34 -40.53
N VAL A 424 0.85 -3.02 -40.45
CA VAL A 424 0.42 -2.35 -39.23
C VAL A 424 -0.90 -2.91 -38.71
N ARG A 425 -1.87 -3.17 -39.60
CA ARG A 425 -3.15 -3.77 -39.20
C ARG A 425 -3.00 -5.19 -38.64
N GLN A 426 -2.11 -6.00 -39.22
CA GLN A 426 -1.81 -7.34 -38.68
C GLN A 426 -1.14 -7.26 -37.31
N LYS A 427 -0.18 -6.34 -37.13
CA LYS A 427 0.44 -6.08 -35.82
C LYS A 427 -0.61 -5.67 -34.77
N GLN A 428 -1.51 -4.75 -35.13
CA GLN A 428 -2.61 -4.34 -34.25
C GLN A 428 -3.51 -5.52 -33.85
N GLY A 429 -3.86 -6.39 -34.79
CA GLY A 429 -4.62 -7.61 -34.47
C GLY A 429 -3.89 -8.51 -33.46
N ARG A 430 -2.57 -8.66 -33.61
CA ARG A 430 -1.76 -9.43 -32.64
C ARG A 430 -1.72 -8.78 -31.26
N GLU A 431 -1.64 -7.45 -31.19
CA GLU A 431 -1.70 -6.70 -29.93
C GLU A 431 -3.06 -6.87 -29.24
N GLU A 432 -4.17 -6.83 -29.99
CA GLU A 432 -5.52 -7.08 -29.48
C GLU A 432 -5.66 -8.50 -28.90
N ASP A 433 -5.05 -9.51 -29.53
CA ASP A 433 -5.03 -10.88 -29.01
C ASP A 433 -4.29 -10.95 -27.66
N VAL A 434 -3.15 -10.27 -27.53
CA VAL A 434 -2.39 -10.22 -26.27
C VAL A 434 -3.21 -9.53 -25.18
N GLU A 435 -3.92 -8.44 -25.50
CA GLU A 435 -4.85 -7.80 -24.56
C GLU A 435 -6.01 -8.71 -24.15
N HIS A 436 -6.57 -9.45 -25.09
CA HIS A 436 -7.64 -10.41 -24.80
C HIS A 436 -7.16 -11.51 -23.85
N VAL A 437 -5.97 -12.06 -24.09
CA VAL A 437 -5.36 -13.07 -23.21
C VAL A 437 -5.06 -12.50 -21.83
N ALA A 438 -4.50 -11.28 -21.74
CA ALA A 438 -4.23 -10.62 -20.47
C ALA A 438 -5.52 -10.45 -19.66
N ARG A 439 -6.58 -9.91 -20.29
CA ARG A 439 -7.89 -9.73 -19.66
C ARG A 439 -8.50 -11.03 -19.17
N ALA A 440 -8.39 -12.11 -19.94
CA ALA A 440 -8.92 -13.43 -19.56
C ALA A 440 -8.27 -13.98 -18.28
N HIS A 441 -7.02 -13.63 -18.02
CA HIS A 441 -6.30 -13.98 -16.79
C HIS A 441 -6.39 -12.90 -15.70
N GLY A 442 -7.16 -11.85 -15.93
CA GLY A 442 -7.36 -10.75 -14.99
C GLY A 442 -6.25 -9.70 -14.97
N HIS A 443 -5.39 -9.66 -15.98
CA HIS A 443 -4.20 -8.80 -16.04
C HIS A 443 -4.25 -7.74 -17.13
N SER A 444 -3.28 -6.82 -17.07
CA SER A 444 -3.10 -5.73 -18.03
C SER A 444 -1.90 -5.94 -18.93
N THR A 445 -2.00 -5.41 -20.14
CA THR A 445 -0.83 -5.21 -21.00
C THR A 445 -0.18 -3.86 -20.70
N VAL A 446 1.05 -3.69 -21.22
CA VAL A 446 1.76 -2.40 -21.23
C VAL A 446 0.90 -1.27 -21.81
N ARG A 447 0.25 -1.49 -22.97
CA ARG A 447 -0.63 -0.50 -23.59
C ARG A 447 -1.86 -0.18 -22.75
N MET A 448 -2.45 -1.16 -22.10
CA MET A 448 -3.59 -0.93 -21.19
C MET A 448 -3.17 -0.02 -20.01
N ALA A 449 -2.03 -0.31 -19.39
CA ALA A 449 -1.48 0.51 -18.31
C ALA A 449 -1.15 1.94 -18.77
N ALA A 450 -0.54 2.09 -19.95
CA ALA A 450 -0.17 3.38 -20.51
C ALA A 450 -1.40 4.23 -20.92
N ARG A 451 -2.43 3.62 -21.50
CA ARG A 451 -3.70 4.31 -21.79
C ARG A 451 -4.38 4.82 -20.53
N PHE A 452 -4.43 4.00 -19.47
CA PHE A 452 -4.98 4.43 -18.19
C PHE A 452 -4.15 5.57 -17.56
N ALA A 453 -2.82 5.48 -17.61
CA ALA A 453 -1.92 6.52 -17.14
C ALA A 453 -2.16 7.86 -17.86
N LYS A 454 -2.31 7.83 -19.18
CA LYS A 454 -2.65 9.01 -19.99
C LYS A 454 -4.01 9.59 -19.63
N GLU A 455 -5.03 8.75 -19.53
CA GLU A 455 -6.39 9.18 -19.16
C GLU A 455 -6.43 9.82 -17.77
N ALA A 456 -5.66 9.29 -16.82
CA ALA A 456 -5.53 9.83 -15.47
C ALA A 456 -4.62 11.07 -15.39
N GLY A 457 -3.86 11.40 -16.45
CA GLY A 457 -2.94 12.54 -16.45
C GLY A 457 -1.79 12.38 -15.45
N VAL A 458 -1.27 11.16 -15.28
CA VAL A 458 -0.18 10.91 -14.32
C VAL A 458 1.16 11.40 -14.88
N ARG A 459 2.04 11.88 -14.00
CA ARG A 459 3.35 12.41 -14.40
C ARG A 459 4.35 11.29 -14.71
N THR A 460 4.34 10.21 -13.95
CA THR A 460 5.28 9.09 -14.08
C THR A 460 4.54 7.77 -13.99
N LEU A 461 4.73 6.89 -14.98
CA LEU A 461 4.25 5.52 -14.96
C LEU A 461 5.41 4.57 -14.64
N LEU A 462 5.24 3.74 -13.62
CA LEU A 462 6.14 2.64 -13.26
C LEU A 462 5.43 1.32 -13.53
N LEU A 463 5.95 0.56 -14.50
CA LEU A 463 5.44 -0.76 -14.83
C LEU A 463 6.01 -1.81 -13.86
N ASN A 464 5.16 -2.68 -13.37
CA ASN A 464 5.49 -3.72 -12.40
C ASN A 464 4.84 -5.07 -12.79
N HIS A 465 5.08 -6.11 -11.98
CA HIS A 465 4.37 -7.38 -12.05
C HIS A 465 4.52 -8.08 -13.41
N PHE A 466 5.77 -8.26 -13.83
CA PHE A 466 6.13 -8.82 -15.12
C PHE A 466 6.01 -10.34 -15.13
N SER A 467 5.48 -10.90 -16.21
CA SER A 467 5.49 -12.35 -16.43
C SER A 467 6.91 -12.91 -16.40
N SER A 468 7.05 -14.15 -15.89
CA SER A 468 8.33 -14.87 -15.82
C SER A 468 8.99 -15.11 -17.17
N ARG A 469 8.29 -14.89 -18.29
CA ARG A 469 8.89 -14.91 -19.64
C ARG A 469 9.91 -13.79 -19.85
N TYR A 470 9.81 -12.68 -19.12
CA TYR A 470 10.73 -11.55 -19.22
C TYR A 470 11.85 -11.72 -18.17
N THR A 471 12.80 -12.61 -18.49
CA THR A 471 13.91 -12.93 -17.58
C THR A 471 14.78 -11.70 -17.34
N ALA A 472 14.81 -11.18 -16.11
CA ALA A 472 15.72 -10.09 -15.77
C ALA A 472 17.18 -10.54 -15.76
N GLY A 473 18.06 -9.69 -16.27
CA GLY A 473 19.50 -9.93 -16.32
C GLY A 473 20.23 -8.75 -16.95
N ASP A 474 21.56 -8.79 -16.95
CA ASP A 474 22.41 -7.83 -17.64
C ASP A 474 22.79 -8.41 -19.02
N THR A 475 21.77 -8.70 -19.83
CA THR A 475 21.91 -9.25 -21.19
C THR A 475 21.35 -8.28 -22.21
N ASP A 476 21.90 -8.31 -23.42
CA ASP A 476 21.42 -7.50 -24.54
C ASP A 476 19.95 -7.82 -24.85
N GLU A 477 19.59 -9.11 -24.86
CA GLU A 477 18.22 -9.60 -25.05
C GLU A 477 17.24 -8.99 -24.03
N TYR A 478 17.59 -8.95 -22.75
CA TYR A 478 16.74 -8.33 -21.72
C TYR A 478 16.58 -6.82 -21.95
N THR A 479 17.67 -6.16 -22.33
CA THR A 479 17.69 -4.72 -22.60
C THR A 479 16.82 -4.38 -23.82
N GLU A 480 16.86 -5.22 -24.86
CA GLU A 480 16.01 -5.10 -26.05
C GLU A 480 14.53 -5.29 -25.68
N VAL A 481 14.18 -6.37 -24.97
CA VAL A 481 12.81 -6.64 -24.50
C VAL A 481 12.26 -5.47 -23.68
N MET A 482 13.03 -4.96 -22.72
CA MET A 482 12.60 -3.83 -21.90
C MET A 482 12.50 -2.53 -22.70
N SER A 483 13.35 -2.34 -23.70
CA SER A 483 13.27 -1.19 -24.61
C SER A 483 12.00 -1.24 -25.46
N GLU A 484 11.61 -2.42 -25.95
CA GLU A 484 10.34 -2.63 -26.65
C GLU A 484 9.12 -2.36 -25.75
N ILE A 485 9.15 -2.85 -24.51
CA ILE A 485 8.10 -2.56 -23.51
C ILE A 485 7.97 -1.05 -23.28
N VAL A 486 9.10 -0.34 -23.09
CA VAL A 486 9.10 1.11 -22.92
C VAL A 486 8.55 1.82 -24.17
N GLN A 487 8.91 1.34 -25.36
CA GLN A 487 8.43 1.90 -26.61
C GLN A 487 6.90 1.73 -26.76
N GLN A 488 6.35 0.56 -26.43
CA GLN A 488 4.90 0.33 -26.43
C GLN A 488 4.16 1.28 -25.48
N ALA A 489 4.71 1.53 -24.29
CA ALA A 489 4.11 2.49 -23.37
C ALA A 489 4.14 3.92 -23.93
N ARG A 490 5.26 4.33 -24.55
CA ARG A 490 5.42 5.67 -25.15
C ARG A 490 4.52 5.93 -26.35
N GLU A 491 4.14 4.90 -27.09
CA GLU A 491 3.20 5.04 -28.21
C GLU A 491 1.79 5.43 -27.74
N GLU A 492 1.43 5.09 -26.50
CA GLU A 492 0.13 5.44 -25.93
C GLU A 492 0.11 6.80 -25.21
N LEU A 493 1.21 7.16 -24.51
CA LEU A 493 1.37 8.40 -23.73
C LEU A 493 1.49 9.63 -24.64
#